data_AF-A0A8H4B0Z9-F1
#
_entry.id   AF-A0A8H4B0Z9-F1
#
_cell.length_a   1.000
_cell.length_b   1.000
_cell.length_c   1.000
_cell.angle_alpha   90.00
_cell.angle_beta   90.00
_cell.angle_gamma   90.00
#
_symmetry.space_group_name_H-M   'P 1'
#
loop_
_entity.id
_entity.type
_entity.pdbx_description
1 polymer ?
#
loop_
_entity_poly.entity_id
_entity_poly.type
_entity_poly.pdbx_seq_one_letter_code
_entity_poly.pdbx_strand_id
1 'polypeptide(L)'
;MDNSLKEIAQVRADALLLKRGIKTVEQARKQKIKDWINIKILQLLGTRSSNTGRLGGTSKLIFERIVNNETTTILQQKIHGFKHKTSNNLLTWDPEKRLIFNIPYPDINVEISIDEFFPYIVELAESTPDRKTKVFACELLNSITLLMIGKSAFQARSTAGPQKV
;
A
#
# COMPACT_ATOMS: atom_id res chain seq x y z
N MET A 1 17.85 -50.28 -47.24
CA MET A 1 18.27 -49.13 -46.39
C MET A 1 17.05 -48.49 -45.70
N ASP A 2 15.94 -49.22 -45.56
CA ASP A 2 14.62 -48.62 -45.36
C ASP A 2 14.07 -48.79 -43.94
N ASN A 3 14.71 -49.65 -43.13
CA ASN A 3 14.29 -49.88 -41.74
C ASN A 3 14.80 -48.78 -40.78
N SER A 4 16.03 -48.28 -40.96
CA SER A 4 16.57 -47.21 -40.11
C SER A 4 15.82 -45.88 -40.27
N LEU A 5 15.32 -45.58 -41.47
CA LEU A 5 14.53 -44.36 -41.71
C LEU A 5 13.14 -44.43 -41.06
N LYS A 6 12.52 -45.62 -41.03
CA LYS A 6 11.25 -45.84 -40.32
C LYS A 6 11.40 -45.72 -38.82
N GLU A 7 12.50 -46.23 -38.27
CA GLU A 7 12.80 -46.16 -36.84
C GLU A 7 13.06 -44.70 -36.39
N ILE A 8 13.78 -43.91 -37.18
CA ILE A 8 14.00 -42.48 -36.91
C ILE A 8 12.68 -41.69 -37.01
N ALA A 9 11.81 -42.02 -37.95
CA ALA A 9 10.49 -41.39 -38.07
C ALA A 9 9.60 -41.71 -36.87
N GLN A 10 9.63 -42.96 -36.38
CA GLN A 10 8.87 -43.40 -35.22
C GLN A 10 9.34 -42.71 -33.93
N VAL A 11 10.66 -42.66 -33.69
CA VAL A 11 11.24 -41.97 -32.51
C VAL A 11 10.90 -40.48 -32.52
N ARG A 12 10.86 -39.84 -33.69
CA ARG A 12 10.42 -38.44 -33.82
C ARG A 12 8.94 -38.26 -33.52
N ALA A 13 8.08 -39.19 -33.95
CA ALA A 13 6.65 -39.15 -33.65
C ALA A 13 6.40 -39.29 -32.13
N ASP A 14 7.08 -40.23 -31.47
CA ASP A 14 6.95 -40.47 -30.04
C ASP A 14 7.45 -39.28 -29.20
N ALA A 15 8.56 -38.65 -29.62
CA ALA A 15 9.07 -37.43 -28.98
C ALA A 15 8.10 -36.23 -29.10
N LEU A 16 7.33 -36.14 -30.19
CA LEU A 16 6.31 -35.10 -30.38
C LEU A 16 5.07 -35.36 -29.52
N LEU A 17 4.65 -36.62 -29.35
CA LEU A 17 3.55 -37.00 -28.47
C LEU A 17 3.87 -36.68 -27.01
N LEU A 18 5.09 -37.00 -26.55
CA LEU A 18 5.54 -36.68 -25.20
C LEU A 18 5.55 -35.15 -24.95
N LYS A 19 6.09 -34.37 -25.90
CA LYS A 19 6.11 -32.90 -25.81
C LYS A 19 4.70 -32.29 -25.81
N ARG A 20 3.75 -32.87 -26.55
CA ARG A 20 2.35 -32.45 -26.54
C ARG A 20 1.71 -32.74 -25.18
N GLY A 21 1.92 -33.92 -24.61
CA GLY A 21 1.43 -34.28 -23.28
C GLY A 21 1.93 -33.34 -22.17
N ILE A 22 3.23 -32.99 -22.18
CA ILE A 22 3.81 -32.07 -21.20
C ILE A 22 3.18 -30.66 -21.30
N LYS A 23 2.98 -30.15 -22.52
CA LYS A 23 2.30 -28.85 -22.73
C LYS A 23 0.85 -28.87 -22.24
N THR A 24 0.13 -29.97 -22.42
CA THR A 24 -1.24 -30.13 -21.92
C THR A 24 -1.28 -30.15 -20.39
N VAL A 25 -0.31 -30.81 -19.74
CA VAL A 25 -0.22 -30.85 -18.26
C VAL A 25 0.15 -29.48 -17.68
N GLU A 26 1.06 -28.74 -18.32
CA GLU A 26 1.37 -27.37 -17.91
C GLU A 26 0.19 -26.41 -18.10
N GLN A 27 -0.55 -26.55 -19.20
CA GLN A 27 -1.77 -25.78 -19.44
C GLN A 27 -2.83 -26.10 -18.38
N ALA A 28 -3.02 -27.38 -18.03
CA ALA A 28 -3.91 -27.80 -16.97
C ALA A 28 -3.48 -27.25 -15.60
N ARG A 29 -2.17 -27.23 -15.30
CA ARG A 29 -1.65 -26.65 -14.05
C ARG A 29 -1.85 -25.14 -13.98
N LYS A 30 -1.61 -24.42 -15.08
CA LYS A 30 -1.87 -22.97 -15.19
C LYS A 30 -3.35 -22.66 -15.04
N GLN A 31 -4.23 -23.49 -15.63
CA GLN A 31 -5.67 -23.35 -15.48
C GLN A 31 -6.10 -23.58 -14.03
N LYS A 32 -5.58 -24.63 -13.38
CA LYS A 32 -5.87 -24.92 -11.97
C LYS A 32 -5.40 -23.83 -11.01
N ILE A 33 -4.24 -23.21 -11.28
CA ILE A 33 -3.75 -22.05 -10.53
C ILE A 33 -4.67 -20.84 -10.73
N LYS A 34 -5.11 -20.59 -11.96
CA LYS A 34 -6.06 -19.52 -12.28
C LYS A 34 -7.41 -19.72 -11.58
N ASP A 35 -7.90 -20.95 -11.57
CA ASP A 35 -9.15 -21.32 -10.89
C ASP A 35 -9.02 -21.19 -9.37
N TRP A 36 -7.87 -21.57 -8.80
CA TRP A 36 -7.61 -21.41 -7.36
C TRP A 36 -7.54 -19.93 -6.94
N ILE A 37 -6.91 -19.08 -7.76
CA ILE A 37 -6.91 -17.62 -7.54
C ILE A 37 -8.34 -17.07 -7.59
N ASN A 38 -9.14 -17.48 -8.57
CA ASN A 38 -10.54 -17.06 -8.69
C ASN A 38 -11.38 -17.48 -7.47
N ILE A 39 -11.22 -18.71 -6.98
CA ILE A 39 -11.93 -19.20 -5.78
C ILE A 39 -11.53 -18.39 -4.55
N LYS A 40 -10.25 -18.06 -4.39
CA LYS A 40 -9.77 -17.28 -3.24
C LYS A 40 -10.27 -15.83 -3.27
N ILE A 41 -10.35 -15.23 -4.45
CA ILE A 41 -10.97 -13.91 -4.67
C ILE A 41 -12.47 -13.97 -4.33
N LEU A 42 -13.18 -15.03 -4.74
CA LEU A 42 -14.60 -15.22 -4.43
C LEU A 42 -14.85 -15.42 -2.93
N GLN A 43 -13.95 -16.09 -2.20
CA GLN A 43 -14.03 -16.22 -0.75
C GLN A 43 -13.82 -14.89 -0.03
N LEU A 44 -12.89 -14.04 -0.50
CA LEU A 44 -12.68 -12.69 0.04
C LEU A 44 -13.86 -11.75 -0.27
N LEU A 45 -14.51 -11.91 -1.42
CA LEU A 45 -15.71 -11.16 -1.80
C LEU A 45 -17.01 -11.70 -1.15
N GLY A 46 -16.96 -12.91 -0.58
CA GLY A 46 -18.12 -13.66 -0.08
C GLY A 46 -18.78 -13.11 1.18
N THR A 47 -18.16 -12.19 1.92
CA THR A 47 -18.77 -11.59 3.13
C THR A 47 -19.51 -10.28 2.86
N ARG A 48 -19.61 -9.80 1.61
CA ARG A 48 -20.27 -8.52 1.30
C ARG A 48 -21.13 -8.52 0.02
N SER A 49 -21.61 -9.68 -0.41
CA SER A 49 -22.33 -9.82 -1.69
C SER A 49 -23.74 -10.43 -1.56
N SER A 50 -24.57 -9.96 -0.64
CA SER A 50 -26.03 -10.19 -0.73
C SER A 50 -26.76 -9.07 -1.50
N ASN A 51 -26.17 -7.89 -1.64
CA ASN A 51 -26.85 -6.74 -2.26
C ASN A 51 -26.25 -6.28 -3.62
N THR A 52 -25.17 -6.91 -4.08
CA THR A 52 -24.51 -6.60 -5.37
C THR A 52 -25.06 -7.36 -6.57
N GLY A 53 -26.17 -8.10 -6.41
CA GLY A 53 -26.91 -8.72 -7.51
C GLY A 53 -27.96 -7.81 -8.17
N ARG A 54 -28.36 -6.71 -7.52
CA ARG A 54 -29.30 -5.71 -8.07
C ARG A 54 -28.62 -4.53 -8.77
N LEU A 55 -27.33 -4.32 -8.52
CA LEU A 55 -26.52 -3.34 -9.25
C LEU A 55 -26.00 -4.01 -10.52
N GLY A 56 -26.89 -4.12 -11.50
CA GLY A 56 -26.58 -4.64 -12.83
C GLY A 56 -25.40 -3.91 -13.48
N GLY A 57 -24.78 -4.62 -14.42
CA GLY A 57 -23.75 -4.23 -15.40
C GLY A 57 -23.13 -2.83 -15.34
N THR A 58 -21.79 -2.79 -15.46
CA THR A 58 -20.89 -1.60 -15.50
C THR A 58 -20.37 -1.09 -14.17
N SER A 59 -21.16 -1.00 -13.09
CA SER A 59 -20.68 -0.53 -11.77
C SER A 59 -19.65 -1.45 -11.11
N LYS A 60 -19.75 -2.78 -11.35
CA LYS A 60 -18.76 -3.75 -10.88
C LYS A 60 -17.38 -3.54 -11.52
N LEU A 61 -17.34 -3.15 -12.79
CA LEU A 61 -16.09 -2.89 -13.51
C LEU A 61 -15.38 -1.65 -12.99
N ILE A 62 -16.11 -0.68 -12.41
CA ILE A 62 -15.53 0.50 -11.78
C ILE A 62 -14.81 0.10 -10.48
N PHE A 63 -15.42 -0.71 -9.62
CA PHE A 63 -14.77 -1.22 -8.41
C PHE A 63 -13.59 -2.15 -8.72
N GLU A 64 -13.72 -3.02 -9.72
CA GLU A 64 -12.64 -3.91 -10.15
C GLU A 64 -11.46 -3.12 -10.74
N ARG A 65 -11.72 -2.04 -11.47
CA ARG A 65 -10.69 -1.12 -11.98
C ARG A 65 -10.01 -0.34 -10.85
N ILE A 66 -10.72 0.07 -9.81
CA ILE A 66 -10.14 0.74 -8.63
C ILE A 66 -9.20 -0.21 -7.87
N VAL A 67 -9.64 -1.44 -7.59
CA VAL A 67 -8.85 -2.45 -6.87
C VAL A 67 -7.61 -2.89 -7.67
N ASN A 68 -7.73 -3.02 -9.00
CA ASN A 68 -6.59 -3.37 -9.85
C ASN A 68 -5.60 -2.21 -10.03
N ASN A 69 -6.04 -0.95 -9.95
CA ASN A 69 -5.18 0.23 -10.10
C ASN A 69 -4.23 0.45 -8.91
N GLU A 70 -4.49 -0.12 -7.73
CA GLU A 70 -3.52 -0.11 -6.60
C GLU A 70 -2.24 -0.90 -6.92
N THR A 71 -2.29 -1.83 -7.89
CA THR A 71 -1.10 -2.60 -8.31
C THR A 71 -0.29 -1.91 -9.42
N THR A 72 -0.88 -0.92 -10.11
CA THR A 72 -0.29 -0.23 -11.28
C THR A 72 -0.08 1.28 -11.07
N THR A 73 -0.26 1.79 -9.84
CA THR A 73 0.00 3.18 -9.44
C THR A 73 1.48 3.58 -9.42
N ILE A 74 2.42 2.68 -9.72
CA ILE A 74 3.84 3.06 -9.85
C ILE A 74 4.12 3.74 -11.20
N LEU A 75 3.26 3.61 -12.23
CA LEU A 75 3.69 3.99 -13.60
C LEU A 75 2.81 4.93 -14.44
N GLN A 76 1.66 5.47 -14.01
CA GLN A 76 0.93 6.43 -14.86
C GLN A 76 0.21 7.56 -14.12
N GLN A 77 0.98 8.53 -13.63
CA GLN A 77 0.51 9.92 -13.56
C GLN A 77 0.25 10.43 -14.98
N LYS A 78 -1.01 10.50 -15.45
CA LYS A 78 -1.47 11.64 -16.27
C LYS A 78 -3.00 11.69 -16.52
N ILE A 79 -3.58 12.79 -16.03
CA ILE A 79 -4.71 13.56 -16.57
C ILE A 79 -6.16 13.05 -16.35
N HIS A 80 -6.96 13.99 -15.82
CA HIS A 80 -8.43 14.08 -15.73
C HIS A 80 -9.15 13.43 -14.54
N GLY A 81 -9.35 14.25 -13.49
CA GLY A 81 -10.72 14.52 -13.01
C GLY A 81 -11.35 13.57 -12.00
N PHE A 82 -10.59 12.74 -11.29
CA PHE A 82 -11.11 12.01 -10.12
C PHE A 82 -10.43 12.54 -8.86
N LYS A 83 -11.16 13.31 -8.04
CA LYS A 83 -10.69 13.78 -6.72
C LYS A 83 -10.68 12.60 -5.76
N HIS A 84 -9.75 11.67 -5.97
CA HIS A 84 -9.42 10.63 -5.01
C HIS A 84 -8.80 11.33 -3.79
N LYS A 85 -9.37 11.13 -2.60
CA LYS A 85 -8.86 11.67 -1.32
C LYS A 85 -7.54 10.98 -0.92
N THR A 86 -6.58 10.89 -1.83
CA THR A 86 -5.23 10.34 -1.60
C THR A 86 -4.14 11.16 -2.29
N SER A 87 -4.44 12.34 -2.84
CA SER A 87 -3.38 13.26 -3.29
C SER A 87 -2.71 13.99 -2.12
N ASN A 88 -3.38 14.10 -0.97
CA ASN A 88 -2.88 14.86 0.17
C ASN A 88 -1.90 14.06 1.05
N ASN A 89 -1.94 12.72 1.01
CA ASN A 89 -1.04 11.87 1.79
C ASN A 89 0.39 11.78 1.18
N LEU A 90 0.57 12.27 -0.05
CA LEU A 90 1.87 12.31 -0.73
C LEU A 90 2.59 13.65 -0.56
N LEU A 91 1.94 14.62 0.12
CA LEU A 91 2.51 15.94 0.36
C LEU A 91 2.99 16.01 1.81
N THR A 92 4.27 16.35 2.00
CA THR A 92 4.83 16.60 3.34
C THR A 92 4.15 17.82 3.97
N TRP A 93 3.86 17.74 5.27
CA TRP A 93 3.16 18.79 6.01
C TRP A 93 3.96 20.09 6.16
N ASP A 94 5.27 19.99 6.33
CA ASP A 94 6.21 21.11 6.28
C ASP A 94 7.38 20.69 5.39
N PRO A 95 7.84 21.54 4.44
CA PRO A 95 9.09 21.29 3.71
C PRO A 95 10.32 21.18 4.63
N GLU A 96 10.32 21.83 5.78
CA GLU A 96 11.41 21.76 6.76
C GLU A 96 11.06 20.86 7.94
N LYS A 97 12.01 20.02 8.37
CA LYS A 97 11.84 19.17 9.54
C LYS A 97 12.09 19.97 10.82
N ARG A 98 11.02 20.44 11.46
CA ARG A 98 11.08 21.26 12.69
C ARG A 98 10.82 20.46 13.96
N LEU A 99 10.06 19.36 13.85
CA LEU A 99 9.69 18.53 15.00
C LEU A 99 10.69 17.43 15.24
N ILE A 100 11.85 17.86 15.70
CA ILE A 100 12.92 17.01 16.16
C ILE A 100 12.78 16.80 17.67
N PHE A 101 12.81 15.53 18.09
CA PHE A 101 12.83 15.08 19.48
C PHE A 101 14.16 14.40 19.80
N ASN A 102 14.90 14.95 20.76
CA ASN A 102 16.17 14.39 21.20
C ASN A 102 15.91 13.53 22.43
N ILE A 103 16.20 12.23 22.30
CA ILE A 103 16.14 11.29 23.40
C ILE A 103 17.56 11.13 23.95
N PRO A 104 17.85 11.69 25.13
CA PRO A 104 19.14 11.48 25.77
C PRO A 104 19.18 10.08 26.37
N TYR A 105 19.98 9.20 25.78
CA TYR A 105 20.44 7.98 26.46
C TYR A 105 21.76 8.26 27.17
N PRO A 106 22.13 7.47 28.19
CA PRO A 106 23.38 7.66 28.92
C PRO A 106 24.62 7.74 28.02
N ASP A 107 24.62 6.97 26.94
CA ASP A 107 25.77 6.83 26.05
C ASP A 107 25.59 7.53 24.69
N ILE A 108 24.34 7.79 24.26
CA ILE A 108 24.02 8.23 22.89
C ILE A 108 22.82 9.18 22.92
N ASN A 109 22.87 10.26 22.14
CA ASN A 109 21.70 11.09 21.88
C ASN A 109 21.03 10.64 20.57
N VAL A 110 19.77 10.20 20.65
CA VAL A 110 19.00 9.79 19.47
C VAL A 110 18.08 10.93 19.06
N GLU A 111 18.18 11.34 17.80
CA GLU A 111 17.38 12.41 17.22
C GLU A 111 16.27 11.80 16.35
N ILE A 112 15.01 12.04 16.70
CA ILE A 112 13.84 11.49 15.99
C ILE A 112 13.02 12.64 15.40
N SER A 113 12.77 12.61 14.09
CA SER A 113 11.87 13.54 13.42
C SER A 113 10.44 13.01 13.44
N ILE A 114 9.51 13.79 14.01
CA ILE A 114 8.09 13.42 14.16
C ILE A 114 7.25 13.90 12.97
N ASP A 115 7.76 14.82 12.15
CA ASP A 115 7.04 15.44 11.03
C ASP A 115 6.47 14.42 10.03
N GLU A 116 7.15 13.29 9.82
CA GLU A 116 6.71 12.22 8.92
C GLU A 116 5.54 11.40 9.48
N PHE A 117 5.46 11.26 10.80
CA PHE A 117 4.42 10.49 11.47
C PHE A 117 3.17 11.32 11.76
N PHE A 118 3.31 12.64 11.76
CA PHE A 118 2.23 13.58 12.06
C PHE A 118 0.93 13.33 11.26
N PRO A 119 0.94 13.22 9.91
CA PRO A 119 -0.27 12.90 9.13
C PRO A 119 -0.98 11.63 9.61
N TYR A 120 -0.19 10.59 9.90
CA TYR A 120 -0.71 9.30 10.31
C TYR A 120 -1.33 9.36 11.70
N ILE A 121 -0.72 10.11 12.63
CA ILE A 121 -1.27 10.30 13.98
C ILE A 121 -2.61 11.07 13.91
N VAL A 122 -2.71 12.10 13.06
CA VAL A 122 -3.98 12.84 12.84
C VAL A 122 -5.04 11.91 12.23
N GLU A 123 -4.67 11.11 11.24
CA GLU A 123 -5.58 10.13 10.63
C GLU A 123 -6.06 9.09 11.63
N LEU A 124 -5.18 8.60 12.52
CA LEU A 124 -5.55 7.68 13.60
C LEU A 124 -6.50 8.34 14.60
N ALA A 125 -6.27 9.60 14.97
CA ALA A 125 -7.16 10.33 15.87
C ALA A 125 -8.56 10.54 15.26
N GLU A 126 -8.65 10.73 13.94
CA GLU A 126 -9.93 10.97 13.25
C GLU A 126 -10.69 9.67 12.96
N SER A 127 -10.03 8.70 12.33
CA SER A 127 -10.66 7.56 11.63
C SER A 127 -10.69 6.25 12.41
N THR A 128 -9.96 6.15 13.53
CA THR A 128 -9.86 4.88 14.27
C THR A 128 -11.19 4.52 14.97
N PRO A 129 -11.67 3.28 14.81
CA PRO A 129 -12.90 2.81 15.49
C PRO A 129 -12.68 2.43 16.96
N ASP A 130 -11.47 2.01 17.34
CA ASP A 130 -11.13 1.68 18.72
C ASP A 130 -10.95 2.94 19.58
N ARG A 131 -11.72 3.02 20.68
CA ARG A 131 -11.69 4.16 21.60
C ARG A 131 -10.31 4.35 22.23
N LYS A 132 -9.64 3.26 22.61
CA LYS A 132 -8.34 3.36 23.32
C LYS A 132 -7.30 3.99 22.39
N THR A 133 -7.16 3.42 21.21
CA THR A 133 -6.23 3.91 20.18
C THR A 133 -6.51 5.37 19.82
N LYS A 134 -7.79 5.76 19.72
CA LYS A 134 -8.18 7.15 19.49
C LYS A 134 -7.76 8.09 20.62
N VAL A 135 -7.92 7.70 21.89
CA VAL A 135 -7.48 8.49 23.04
C VAL A 135 -5.96 8.65 23.05
N PHE A 136 -5.20 7.57 22.84
CA PHE A 136 -3.73 7.64 22.75
C PHE A 136 -3.26 8.56 21.62
N ALA A 137 -3.89 8.48 20.45
CA ALA A 137 -3.57 9.37 19.33
C ALA A 137 -3.84 10.84 19.68
N CYS A 138 -4.98 11.13 20.34
CA CYS A 138 -5.31 12.49 20.79
C CYS A 138 -4.34 13.01 21.87
N GLU A 139 -3.96 12.18 22.84
CA GLU A 139 -2.97 12.54 23.86
C GLU A 139 -1.61 12.83 23.24
N LEU A 140 -1.17 11.99 22.29
CA LEU A 140 0.06 12.19 21.54
C LEU A 140 0.04 13.50 20.74
N LEU A 141 -1.05 13.79 20.03
CA LEU A 141 -1.21 15.07 19.31
C LEU A 141 -1.12 16.27 20.25
N ASN A 142 -1.74 16.16 21.43
CA ASN A 142 -1.67 17.20 22.44
C ASN A 142 -0.23 17.42 22.92
N SER A 143 0.52 16.36 23.21
CA SER A 143 1.93 16.44 23.57
C SER A 143 2.80 17.06 22.47
N ILE A 144 2.60 16.68 21.21
CA ILE A 144 3.31 17.27 20.06
C ILE A 144 2.97 18.77 19.94
N THR A 145 1.72 19.15 20.14
CA THR A 145 1.28 20.56 20.11
C THR A 145 1.96 21.39 21.19
N LEU A 146 2.04 20.87 22.43
CA LEU A 146 2.77 21.53 23.50
C LEU A 146 4.26 21.66 23.18
N LEU A 147 4.87 20.64 22.57
CA LEU A 147 6.26 20.69 22.13
C LEU A 147 6.46 21.76 21.05
N MET A 148 5.58 21.86 20.04
CA MET A 148 5.62 22.90 19.01
C MET A 148 5.61 24.29 19.64
N ILE A 149 4.64 24.55 20.53
CA ILE A 149 4.51 25.84 21.23
C ILE A 149 5.78 26.13 22.04
N GLY A 150 6.28 25.13 22.79
CA GLY A 150 7.50 25.26 23.58
C GLY A 150 8.73 25.60 22.74
N LYS A 151 8.94 24.89 21.62
CA LYS A 151 10.06 25.15 20.70
C LYS A 151 9.94 26.52 20.03
N SER A 152 8.73 26.94 19.64
CA SER A 152 8.50 28.28 19.07
C SER A 152 8.78 29.39 20.08
N ALA A 153 8.35 29.22 21.33
CA ALA A 153 8.61 30.19 22.40
C ALA A 153 10.11 30.28 22.76
N PHE A 154 10.82 29.15 22.80
CA PHE A 154 12.26 29.13 23.03
C PHE A 154 13.05 29.83 21.91
N GLN A 155 12.70 29.56 20.66
CA GLN A 155 13.30 30.21 19.50
C GLN A 155 13.07 31.73 19.54
N ALA A 156 11.84 32.18 19.79
CA ALA A 156 11.53 33.61 19.91
C ALA A 156 12.37 34.31 21.00
N ARG A 157 12.60 33.64 22.14
CA ARG A 157 13.46 34.16 23.21
C ARG A 157 14.92 34.21 22.80
N SER A 158 15.43 33.22 22.07
CA SER A 158 16.83 33.20 21.61
C SER A 158 17.13 34.31 20.59
N THR A 159 16.13 34.73 19.80
CA THR A 159 16.26 35.84 18.84
C THR A 159 16.07 37.22 19.47
N ALA A 160 15.42 37.30 20.64
CA ALA A 160 15.37 38.51 21.43
C ALA A 160 16.68 38.60 22.24
N GLY A 161 17.65 39.38 21.74
CA GLY A 161 18.92 39.64 22.43
C GLY A 161 18.73 40.10 23.90
N PRO A 162 19.78 40.03 24.73
CA PRO A 162 19.68 40.19 26.18
C PRO A 162 18.94 41.48 26.53
N GLN A 163 17.82 41.35 27.25
CA GLN A 163 17.11 42.48 27.82
C GLN A 163 18.07 43.17 28.79
N LYS A 164 18.55 44.36 28.39
CA LYS A 164 19.26 45.27 29.29
C LYS A 164 18.30 45.63 30.41
N VAL A 165 18.60 45.11 31.60
CA VAL A 165 17.99 45.48 32.87
C VAL A 165 18.47 46.87 33.27
#